data_AF-A0A3N7E2M8-F1
#
_entry.id   AF-A0A3N7E2M8-F1
#
_cell.length_a   1.000
_cell.length_b   1.000
_cell.length_c   1.000
_cell.angle_alpha   90.00
_cell.angle_beta   90.00
_cell.angle_gamma   90.00
#
_symmetry.space_group_name_H-M   'P 1'
#
loop_
_entity.id
_entity.type
_entity.pdbx_description
1 polymer ?
#
loop_
_entity_poly.entity_id
_entity_poly.type
_entity_poly.pdbx_seq_one_letter_code
_entity_poly.pdbx_strand_id
1 'polypeptide(L)'
;MTEAVVPVWTRQLAAIQHTVQGGTVELLTSVASILGLQDQLSAELKNLPPDAPFAQALKQLNDEFQQQCEHALMALQFGDRVVQMVDILYQDTERFALELPGMQDASPAEAEAWLNALESRYTTDEQRQFHRGEEAKPPQDNVEFF
;
A
#
# COMPACT_ATOMS: atom_id res chain seq x y z
N MET A 1 -28.22 11.92 -2.97
CA MET A 1 -27.22 10.98 -2.40
C MET A 1 -26.22 10.44 -3.44
N THR A 2 -26.68 9.85 -4.55
CA THR A 2 -25.81 9.26 -5.60
C THR A 2 -24.74 10.23 -6.11
N GLU A 3 -25.10 11.49 -6.37
CA GLU A 3 -24.17 12.53 -6.85
C GLU A 3 -23.06 12.87 -5.86
N ALA A 4 -23.27 12.61 -4.56
CA ALA A 4 -22.27 12.85 -3.52
C ALA A 4 -21.37 11.62 -3.28
N VAL A 5 -21.96 10.42 -3.30
CA VAL A 5 -21.26 9.16 -2.97
C VAL A 5 -20.39 8.67 -4.12
N VAL A 6 -20.87 8.73 -5.36
CA VAL A 6 -20.14 8.22 -6.54
C VAL A 6 -18.76 8.88 -6.72
N PRO A 7 -18.60 10.21 -6.59
CA PRO A 7 -17.27 10.83 -6.66
C PRO A 7 -16.30 10.34 -5.59
N VAL A 8 -16.79 10.06 -4.38
CA VAL A 8 -15.96 9.52 -3.28
C VAL A 8 -15.51 8.11 -3.62
N TRP A 9 -16.40 7.24 -4.10
CA TRP A 9 -16.04 5.90 -4.57
C TRP A 9 -15.00 5.91 -5.69
N THR A 10 -15.14 6.81 -6.67
CA THR A 10 -14.13 6.98 -7.72
C THR A 10 -12.76 7.32 -7.13
N ARG A 11 -12.71 8.19 -6.10
CA ARG A 11 -11.44 8.49 -5.41
C ARG A 11 -10.93 7.30 -4.60
N GLN A 12 -11.80 6.51 -3.98
CA GLN A 12 -11.39 5.29 -3.27
C GLN A 12 -10.84 4.21 -4.22
N LEU A 13 -11.42 4.06 -5.41
CA LEU A 13 -10.83 3.21 -6.46
C LEU A 13 -9.45 3.71 -6.89
N ALA A 14 -9.28 5.03 -7.02
CA ALA A 14 -7.98 5.62 -7.30
C ALA A 14 -6.97 5.38 -6.16
N ALA A 15 -7.41 5.43 -4.89
CA ALA A 15 -6.58 5.09 -3.74
C ALA A 15 -6.10 3.63 -3.81
N ILE A 16 -7.02 2.68 -4.08
CA ILE A 16 -6.69 1.26 -4.25
C ILE A 16 -5.66 1.08 -5.36
N GLN A 17 -5.89 1.71 -6.51
CA GLN A 17 -4.96 1.64 -7.65
C GLN A 17 -3.58 2.20 -7.27
N HIS A 18 -3.53 3.33 -6.57
CA HIS A 18 -2.29 3.95 -6.10
C HIS A 18 -1.52 3.02 -5.16
N THR A 19 -2.20 2.40 -4.19
CA THR A 19 -1.57 1.44 -3.25
C THR A 19 -1.02 0.21 -3.96
N VAL A 20 -1.76 -0.35 -4.94
CA VAL A 20 -1.28 -1.48 -5.75
C VAL A 20 -0.03 -1.09 -6.56
N GLN A 21 -0.06 0.06 -7.22
CA GLN A 21 1.04 0.53 -8.06
C GLN A 21 2.30 0.82 -7.22
N GLY A 22 2.16 1.53 -6.11
CA GLY A 22 3.26 1.83 -5.19
C GLY A 22 3.91 0.56 -4.66
N GLY A 23 3.13 -0.34 -4.07
CA GLY A 23 3.65 -1.58 -3.51
C GLY A 23 4.26 -2.53 -4.53
N THR A 24 3.72 -2.57 -5.77
CA THR A 24 4.34 -3.33 -6.86
C THR A 24 5.70 -2.75 -7.25
N VAL A 25 5.81 -1.42 -7.35
CA VAL A 25 7.08 -0.76 -7.66
C VAL A 25 8.11 -1.04 -6.57
N GLU A 26 7.74 -0.86 -5.30
CA GLU A 26 8.63 -1.14 -4.16
C GLU A 26 9.11 -2.60 -4.12
N LEU A 27 8.21 -3.55 -4.39
CA LEU A 27 8.56 -4.96 -4.46
C LEU A 27 9.53 -5.24 -5.62
N LEU A 28 9.26 -4.71 -6.81
CA LEU A 28 10.14 -4.88 -7.97
C LEU A 28 11.51 -4.26 -7.74
N THR A 29 11.57 -3.08 -7.11
CA THR A 29 12.83 -2.43 -6.73
C THR A 29 13.60 -3.29 -5.72
N SER A 30 12.93 -3.82 -4.70
CA SER A 30 13.56 -4.69 -3.70
C SER A 30 14.12 -5.97 -4.33
N VAL A 31 13.34 -6.62 -5.21
CA VAL A 31 13.79 -7.81 -5.94
C VAL A 31 14.96 -7.50 -6.86
N ALA A 32 14.94 -6.37 -7.57
CA ALA A 32 16.06 -5.95 -8.42
C ALA A 32 17.34 -5.72 -7.60
N SER A 33 17.23 -5.10 -6.42
CA SER A 33 18.35 -4.93 -5.48
C SER A 33 18.90 -6.27 -5.00
N ILE A 34 18.04 -7.23 -4.64
CA ILE A 34 18.43 -8.58 -4.22
C ILE A 34 19.22 -9.29 -5.33
N LEU A 35 18.74 -9.22 -6.58
CA LEU A 35 19.43 -9.81 -7.73
C LEU A 35 20.80 -9.16 -7.96
N GLY A 36 20.90 -7.83 -7.83
CA GLY A 36 22.16 -7.11 -7.93
C GLY A 36 23.18 -7.53 -6.85
N LEU A 37 22.72 -7.72 -5.61
CA LEU A 37 23.57 -8.22 -4.51
C LEU A 37 24.03 -9.66 -4.75
N GLN A 38 23.17 -10.51 -5.33
CA GLN A 38 23.55 -11.88 -5.72
C GLN A 38 24.65 -11.89 -6.78
N ASP A 39 24.57 -11.00 -7.78
CA ASP A 39 25.60 -10.87 -8.82
C ASP A 39 26.93 -10.38 -8.25
N GLN A 40 26.89 -9.41 -7.33
CA GLN A 40 28.07 -8.94 -6.60
C GLN A 40 28.71 -10.06 -5.78
N LEU A 41 27.91 -10.86 -5.06
CA LEU A 41 28.41 -12.01 -4.28
C LEU A 41 29.15 -13.00 -5.18
N SER A 42 28.54 -13.32 -6.32
CA SER A 42 29.10 -14.24 -7.32
C SER A 42 30.42 -13.73 -7.89
N ALA A 43 30.55 -12.42 -8.11
CA ALA A 43 31.77 -11.79 -8.61
C ALA A 43 32.89 -11.77 -7.55
N GLU A 44 32.59 -11.39 -6.31
CA GLU A 44 33.53 -11.38 -5.18
C GLU A 44 34.08 -12.80 -4.90
N LEU A 45 33.20 -13.82 -4.91
CA LEU A 45 33.59 -15.22 -4.75
C LEU A 45 34.55 -15.72 -5.85
N LYS A 46 34.45 -15.19 -7.07
CA LYS A 46 35.32 -15.59 -8.20
C LYS A 46 36.69 -14.91 -8.18
N ASN A 47 36.79 -13.72 -7.58
CA ASN A 47 37.93 -12.83 -7.77
C ASN A 47 38.87 -12.73 -6.56
N LEU A 48 38.55 -13.32 -5.40
CA LEU A 48 39.33 -13.11 -4.17
C LEU A 48 39.97 -14.38 -3.57
N PRO A 49 41.20 -14.26 -3.05
CA PRO A 49 41.80 -15.26 -2.18
C PRO A 49 41.11 -15.26 -0.80
N PRO A 50 41.06 -16.40 -0.07
CA PRO A 50 40.39 -16.49 1.22
C PRO A 50 41.23 -15.85 2.33
N ASP A 51 41.12 -14.53 2.50
CA ASP A 51 41.78 -13.76 3.56
C ASP A 51 40.80 -12.92 4.39
N ALA A 52 41.29 -12.15 5.38
CA ALA A 52 40.44 -11.38 6.30
C ALA A 52 39.59 -10.27 5.64
N PRO A 53 40.08 -9.54 4.61
CA PRO A 53 39.26 -8.63 3.79
C PRO A 53 38.06 -9.32 3.13
N PHE A 54 38.22 -10.56 2.65
CA PHE A 54 37.13 -11.33 2.05
C PHE A 54 36.00 -11.64 3.07
N ALA A 55 36.35 -11.99 4.30
CA ALA A 55 35.36 -12.22 5.35
C ALA A 55 34.55 -10.96 5.71
N GLN A 56 35.17 -9.78 5.64
CA GLN A 56 34.48 -8.50 5.86
C GLN A 56 33.54 -8.16 4.69
N ALA A 57 33.99 -8.33 3.45
CA ALA A 57 33.18 -8.10 2.25
C ALA A 57 31.94 -9.00 2.22
N LEU A 58 32.11 -10.30 2.52
CA LEU A 58 30.99 -11.23 2.63
C LEU A 58 30.00 -10.85 3.73
N LYS A 59 30.50 -10.40 4.88
CA LYS A 59 29.64 -9.97 5.98
C LYS A 59 28.80 -8.77 5.57
N GLN A 60 29.42 -7.74 4.98
CA GLN A 60 28.72 -6.54 4.54
C GLN A 60 27.64 -6.87 3.50
N LEU A 61 27.97 -7.71 2.52
CA LEU A 61 27.03 -8.09 1.48
C LEU A 61 25.86 -8.94 2.02
N ASN A 62 26.14 -9.81 2.99
CA ASN A 62 25.09 -10.55 3.69
C ASN A 62 24.17 -9.62 4.49
N ASP A 63 24.72 -8.61 5.16
CA ASP A 63 23.93 -7.62 5.91
C ASP A 63 23.04 -6.80 4.95
N GLU A 64 23.58 -6.37 3.80
CA GLU A 64 22.82 -5.68 2.74
C GLU A 64 21.72 -6.58 2.14
N PHE A 65 22.01 -7.86 1.90
CA PHE A 65 21.01 -8.82 1.42
C PHE A 65 19.86 -9.00 2.41
N GLN A 66 20.17 -9.13 3.70
CA GLN A 66 19.15 -9.24 4.75
C GLN A 66 18.24 -8.01 4.79
N GLN A 67 18.80 -6.81 4.69
CA GLN A 67 18.03 -5.57 4.62
C GLN A 67 17.10 -5.52 3.40
N GLN A 68 17.58 -5.92 2.21
CA GLN A 68 16.72 -5.93 1.02
C GLN A 68 15.60 -6.99 1.12
N CYS A 69 15.87 -8.14 1.76
CA CYS A 69 14.82 -9.11 2.06
C CYS A 69 13.77 -8.55 3.03
N GLU A 70 14.20 -7.82 4.07
CA GLU A 70 13.29 -7.15 5.01
C GLU A 70 12.42 -6.12 4.30
N HIS A 71 13.00 -5.27 3.45
CA HIS A 71 12.26 -4.31 2.63
C HIS A 71 11.26 -5.01 1.70
N ALA A 72 11.64 -6.12 1.07
CA ALA A 72 10.72 -6.88 0.22
C ALA A 72 9.53 -7.45 1.01
N LEU A 73 9.76 -7.94 2.25
CA LEU A 73 8.72 -8.43 3.13
C LEU A 73 7.79 -7.31 3.60
N MET A 74 8.33 -6.12 3.90
CA MET A 74 7.53 -4.93 4.21
C MET A 74 6.69 -4.49 3.02
N ALA A 75 7.27 -4.47 1.81
CA ALA A 75 6.55 -4.12 0.59
C ALA A 75 5.31 -5.01 0.40
N LEU A 76 5.41 -6.33 0.62
CA LEU A 76 4.28 -7.26 0.47
C LEU A 76 3.03 -6.91 1.29
N GLN A 77 3.16 -6.09 2.35
CA GLN A 77 2.03 -5.63 3.15
C GLN A 77 1.01 -4.80 2.35
N PHE A 78 1.40 -4.24 1.19
CA PHE A 78 0.46 -3.57 0.29
C PHE A 78 -0.72 -4.48 -0.08
N GLY A 79 -0.49 -5.80 -0.19
CA GLY A 79 -1.53 -6.76 -0.54
C GLY A 79 -2.65 -6.83 0.51
N ASP A 80 -2.30 -6.87 1.78
CA ASP A 80 -3.27 -6.86 2.88
C ASP A 80 -4.04 -5.53 2.92
N ARG A 81 -3.33 -4.40 2.78
CA ARG A 81 -3.96 -3.07 2.69
C ARG A 81 -4.98 -3.01 1.55
N VAL A 82 -4.65 -3.54 0.37
CA VAL A 82 -5.56 -3.57 -0.79
C VAL A 82 -6.80 -4.40 -0.50
N VAL A 83 -6.67 -5.58 0.13
CA VAL A 83 -7.81 -6.40 0.52
C VAL A 83 -8.75 -5.64 1.46
N GLN A 84 -8.20 -4.96 2.48
CA GLN A 84 -8.99 -4.14 3.40
C GLN A 84 -9.73 -3.01 2.68
N MET A 85 -9.04 -2.28 1.79
CA MET A 85 -9.62 -1.17 1.05
C MET A 85 -10.77 -1.61 0.13
N VAL A 86 -10.58 -2.74 -0.57
CA VAL A 86 -11.60 -3.33 -1.46
C VAL A 86 -12.80 -3.80 -0.65
N ASP A 87 -12.59 -4.46 0.48
CA ASP A 87 -13.68 -4.97 1.34
C ASP A 87 -14.55 -3.82 1.90
N ILE A 88 -13.92 -2.72 2.33
CA ILE A 88 -14.65 -1.52 2.79
C ILE A 88 -15.54 -0.96 1.69
N LEU A 89 -14.97 -0.78 0.49
CA LEU A 89 -15.69 -0.23 -0.66
C LEU A 89 -16.81 -1.17 -1.12
N TYR A 90 -16.55 -2.48 -1.17
CA TYR A 90 -17.54 -3.49 -1.53
C TYR A 90 -18.75 -3.45 -0.58
N GLN A 91 -18.51 -3.52 0.73
CA GLN A 91 -19.58 -3.45 1.73
C GLN A 91 -20.34 -2.12 1.67
N ASP A 92 -19.68 -1.00 1.34
CA ASP A 92 -20.37 0.28 1.15
C ASP A 92 -21.26 0.27 -0.10
N THR A 93 -20.83 -0.38 -1.18
CA THR A 93 -21.64 -0.52 -2.40
C THR A 93 -22.85 -1.43 -2.19
N GLU A 94 -22.72 -2.50 -1.40
CA GLU A 94 -23.85 -3.33 -0.99
C GLU A 94 -24.85 -2.54 -0.13
N ARG A 95 -24.34 -1.81 0.87
CA ARG A 95 -25.17 -0.94 1.71
C ARG A 95 -25.92 0.07 0.83
N PHE A 96 -25.24 0.69 -0.13
CA PHE A 96 -25.84 1.66 -1.04
C PHE A 96 -26.92 1.05 -1.92
N ALA A 97 -26.71 -0.15 -2.46
CA ALA A 97 -27.68 -0.84 -3.29
C ALA A 97 -28.98 -1.19 -2.54
N LEU A 98 -28.88 -1.53 -1.25
CA LEU A 98 -30.04 -1.80 -0.39
C LEU A 98 -30.88 -0.55 -0.14
N GLU A 99 -30.23 0.60 0.05
CA GLU A 99 -30.87 1.86 0.40
C GLU A 99 -31.32 2.67 -0.84
N LEU A 100 -30.81 2.31 -2.04
CA LEU A 100 -31.08 2.98 -3.31
C LEU A 100 -32.58 3.30 -3.57
N PRO A 101 -33.55 2.41 -3.26
CA PRO A 101 -34.98 2.72 -3.44
C PRO A 101 -35.48 3.93 -2.64
N GLY A 102 -34.83 4.25 -1.51
CA GLY A 102 -35.18 5.38 -0.64
C GLY A 102 -34.39 6.67 -0.91
N MET A 103 -33.43 6.66 -1.83
CA MET A 103 -32.44 7.74 -1.96
C MET A 103 -32.83 8.91 -2.89
N GLN A 104 -33.99 8.85 -3.58
CA GLN A 104 -34.42 9.90 -4.51
C GLN A 104 -34.58 11.27 -3.83
N ASP A 105 -35.04 11.27 -2.58
CA ASP A 105 -35.28 12.49 -1.78
C ASP A 105 -34.23 12.71 -0.68
N ALA A 106 -33.13 11.94 -0.70
CA ALA A 106 -32.10 12.02 0.32
C ALA A 106 -31.46 13.42 0.35
N SER A 107 -31.59 14.06 1.51
CA SER A 107 -31.06 15.38 1.81
C SER A 107 -29.52 15.40 1.77
N PRO A 108 -28.92 16.59 1.60
CA PRO A 108 -27.48 16.76 1.72
C PRO A 108 -26.91 16.25 3.06
N ALA A 109 -27.65 16.42 4.16
CA ALA A 109 -27.24 15.97 5.49
C ALA A 109 -27.18 14.44 5.61
N GLU A 110 -28.10 13.72 4.96
CA GLU A 110 -28.08 12.25 4.91
C GLU A 110 -26.90 11.75 4.07
N ALA A 111 -26.60 12.43 2.96
CA ALA A 111 -25.42 12.13 2.15
C ALA A 111 -24.11 12.36 2.94
N GLU A 112 -24.03 13.44 3.71
CA GLU A 112 -22.88 13.71 4.57
C GLU A 112 -22.75 12.67 5.69
N ALA A 113 -23.84 12.31 6.35
CA ALA A 113 -23.85 11.25 7.37
C ALA A 113 -23.38 9.91 6.81
N TRP A 114 -23.76 9.57 5.57
CA TRP A 114 -23.27 8.38 4.88
C TRP A 114 -21.77 8.40 4.66
N LEU A 115 -21.26 9.51 4.14
CA LEU A 115 -19.83 9.68 3.85
C LEU A 115 -18.99 9.66 5.13
N ASN A 116 -19.47 10.28 6.21
CA ASN A 116 -18.82 10.19 7.52
C ASN A 116 -18.80 8.75 8.05
N ALA A 117 -19.90 8.00 7.88
CA ALA A 117 -19.94 6.59 8.24
C ALA A 117 -18.97 5.75 7.40
N LEU A 118 -18.82 6.06 6.12
CA LEU A 118 -17.81 5.44 5.26
C LEU A 118 -16.38 5.79 5.73
N GLU A 119 -16.09 7.06 6.01
CA GLU A 119 -14.76 7.50 6.46
C GLU A 119 -14.36 6.85 7.79
N SER A 120 -15.32 6.66 8.71
CA SER A 120 -15.07 5.99 9.99
C SER A 120 -14.60 4.54 9.90
N ARG A 121 -14.81 3.89 8.74
CA ARG A 121 -14.40 2.50 8.50
C ARG A 121 -13.01 2.38 7.87
N TYR A 122 -12.39 3.49 7.47
CA TYR A 122 -11.08 3.46 6.83
C TYR A 122 -9.97 3.05 7.79
N THR A 123 -9.13 2.14 7.33
CA THR A 123 -7.99 1.63 8.08
C THR A 123 -6.69 2.32 7.64
N THR A 124 -6.63 2.89 6.44
CA THR A 124 -5.41 3.51 5.89
C THR A 124 -5.50 5.04 5.78
N ASP A 125 -4.34 5.70 5.80
CA ASP A 125 -4.25 7.15 5.61
C ASP A 125 -4.55 7.55 4.16
N GLU A 126 -4.21 6.70 3.20
CA GLU A 126 -4.52 6.90 1.79
C GLU A 126 -6.04 7.01 1.59
N GLN A 127 -6.82 6.09 2.19
CA GLN A 127 -8.28 6.16 2.09
C GLN A 127 -8.83 7.49 2.62
N ARG A 128 -8.32 7.95 3.78
CA ARG A 128 -8.69 9.23 4.40
C ARG A 128 -8.35 10.43 3.51
N GLN A 129 -7.13 10.47 2.95
CA GLN A 129 -6.69 11.55 2.07
C GLN A 129 -7.55 11.61 0.79
N PHE A 130 -7.72 10.47 0.11
CA PHE A 130 -8.53 10.41 -1.11
C PHE A 130 -10.01 10.69 -0.86
N HIS A 131 -10.55 10.35 0.31
CA HIS A 131 -11.92 10.70 0.68
C HIS A 131 -12.15 12.21 0.62
N ARG A 132 -11.24 12.98 1.24
CA ARG A 132 -11.25 14.45 1.28
C ARG A 132 -10.84 15.10 -0.05
N GLY A 133 -10.40 14.32 -1.03
CA GLY A 133 -9.91 14.83 -2.32
C GLY A 133 -8.51 15.45 -2.22
N GLU A 134 -7.75 15.08 -1.20
CA GLU A 134 -6.35 15.46 -1.06
C GLU A 134 -5.50 14.63 -2.02
N GLU A 135 -4.41 15.22 -2.53
CA GLU A 135 -3.41 14.48 -3.28
C GLU A 135 -2.72 13.47 -2.37
N ALA A 136 -2.49 12.26 -2.90
CA ALA A 136 -1.78 11.20 -2.20
C ALA A 136 -0.40 11.70 -1.77
N LYS A 137 -0.17 11.81 -0.47
CA LYS A 137 1.19 11.97 0.04
C LYS A 137 1.90 10.63 -0.09
N PRO A 138 3.22 10.61 -0.37
CA PRO A 138 3.98 9.38 -0.34
C PRO A 138 3.79 8.70 1.03
N PRO A 139 3.64 7.36 1.06
CA PRO A 139 3.36 6.63 2.29
C PRO A 139 4.38 7.02 3.36
N GLN A 140 3.90 7.47 4.52
CA GLN A 140 4.76 7.63 5.69
C GLN A 140 4.99 6.24 6.25
N ASP A 141 6.25 5.81 6.21
CA ASP A 141 6.75 4.54 6.71
C ASP A 141 6.71 4.51 8.25
N ASN A 142 5.51 4.58 8.81
CA ASN A 142 5.25 4.58 10.25
C ASN A 142 4.40 3.34 10.58
N VAL A 143 4.98 2.16 10.40
CA VAL A 143 4.53 0.98 11.15
C VAL A 143 5.38 0.92 12.42
N GLU A 144 4.91 1.56 13.49
CA GLU A 144 5.41 1.26 14.84
C GLU A 144 4.95 -0.17 15.19
N PHE A 145 5.89 -1.11 15.24
CA PHE A 145 5.64 -2.42 15.82
C PHE A 145 5.53 -2.28 17.34
N PHE A 146 4.36 -2.59 17.90
CA PHE A 146 4.13 -2.73 19.34
C PHE A 146 4.59 -4.10 19.85
#